data_AF-A0A841ADH7-F1
#
_entry.id   AF-A0A841ADH7-F1
#
_cell.length_a   1.000
_cell.length_b   1.000
_cell.length_c   1.000
_cell.angle_alpha   90.00
_cell.angle_beta   90.00
_cell.angle_gamma   90.00
#
_symmetry.space_group_name_H-M   'P 1'
#
loop_
_entity.id
_entity.type
_entity.pdbx_description
1 polymer ?
#
loop_
_entity_poly.entity_id
_entity_poly.type
_entity_poly.pdbx_seq_one_letter_code
_entity_poly.pdbx_strand_id
1 'polypeptide(L)'
;MSDEQPSTALTPTREAALARPDFPYARVAARLGVPADEAELVLRDDDRARAAIAGAVEEFLAADDDRRAGRTPASPLALDPDFPTGVGMALVGAAVLWDARDLVAKVALRVAKDHHEDGADELAASYIALVQESVDPGEDTEADTLAWAAQSLLVAVLQRTGDGARADEIARDLAAHSIPLDLWRDDDPTLPDDSMAWHGGAFVGGIPPRRDERSLSYEDVHDYMNALLADMEREQQAEDDGA
;
A
#
# COMPACT_ATOMS: atom_id res chain seq x y z
N MET A 1 -14.82 -23.55 -31.59
CA MET A 1 -14.93 -24.06 -30.22
C MET A 1 -13.87 -23.32 -29.46
N SER A 2 -14.27 -22.21 -28.83
CA SER A 2 -13.39 -21.44 -27.96
C SER A 2 -13.53 -22.04 -26.57
N ASP A 3 -12.47 -22.67 -26.09
CA ASP A 3 -12.36 -23.03 -24.67
C ASP A 3 -12.17 -21.71 -23.91
N GLU A 4 -13.27 -21.17 -23.37
CA GLU A 4 -13.23 -20.21 -22.28
C GLU A 4 -12.65 -20.95 -21.07
N GLN A 5 -11.35 -20.76 -20.80
CA GLN A 5 -10.78 -21.16 -19.52
C GLN A 5 -11.40 -20.26 -18.44
N PRO A 6 -12.01 -20.83 -17.39
CA PRO A 6 -12.51 -20.04 -16.28
C PRO A 6 -11.31 -19.41 -15.56
N SER A 7 -11.32 -18.08 -15.48
CA SER A 7 -10.37 -17.32 -14.65
C SER A 7 -10.54 -17.77 -13.20
N THR A 8 -9.63 -18.60 -12.71
CA THR A 8 -9.50 -18.96 -11.30
C THR A 8 -8.62 -17.95 -10.60
N ALA A 9 -9.13 -16.75 -10.33
CA ALA A 9 -8.49 -15.78 -9.46
C ALA A 9 -9.22 -15.80 -8.11
N LEU A 10 -8.58 -16.30 -7.06
CA LEU A 10 -9.11 -16.35 -5.70
C LEU A 10 -8.80 -15.05 -4.93
N THR A 11 -9.21 -13.90 -5.47
CA THR A 11 -9.40 -12.74 -4.60
C THR A 11 -10.73 -12.95 -3.87
N PRO A 12 -10.79 -13.04 -2.53
CA PRO A 12 -12.08 -13.01 -1.85
C PRO A 12 -12.73 -11.67 -2.21
N THR A 13 -13.81 -11.72 -2.99
CA THR A 13 -14.57 -10.52 -3.33
C THR A 13 -15.00 -9.86 -2.03
N ARG A 14 -15.15 -8.52 -2.02
CA ARG A 14 -15.68 -7.78 -0.86
C ARG A 14 -16.90 -8.47 -0.25
N GLU A 15 -17.82 -8.94 -1.10
CA GLU A 15 -19.01 -9.69 -0.70
C GLU A 15 -18.68 -11.00 0.01
N ALA A 16 -17.69 -11.76 -0.47
CA ALA A 16 -17.22 -12.97 0.19
C ALA A 16 -16.56 -12.67 1.54
N ALA A 17 -15.78 -11.59 1.64
CA ALA A 17 -15.17 -11.16 2.90
C ALA A 17 -16.21 -10.74 3.93
N LEU A 18 -17.19 -9.91 3.53
CA LEU A 18 -18.27 -9.43 4.40
C LEU A 18 -19.28 -10.52 4.78
N ALA A 19 -19.44 -11.55 3.95
CA ALA A 19 -20.32 -12.70 4.22
C ALA A 19 -19.74 -13.68 5.25
N ARG A 20 -18.47 -13.52 5.62
CA ARG A 20 -17.84 -14.35 6.65
C ARG A 20 -18.50 -14.11 8.02
N PRO A 21 -18.91 -15.16 8.75
CA PRO A 21 -19.54 -15.02 10.07
C PRO A 21 -18.65 -14.33 11.11
N ASP A 22 -17.33 -14.39 10.91
CA ASP A 22 -16.29 -13.84 11.78
C ASP A 22 -15.78 -12.47 11.29
N PHE A 23 -16.40 -11.85 10.28
CA PHE A 23 -15.94 -10.54 9.80
C PHE A 23 -16.04 -9.49 10.94
N PRO A 24 -14.92 -8.82 11.30
CA PRO A 24 -14.85 -8.00 12.50
C PRO A 24 -15.40 -6.58 12.28
N TYR A 25 -16.70 -6.46 11.95
CA TYR A 25 -17.38 -5.19 11.63
C TYR A 25 -17.08 -4.06 12.61
N ALA A 26 -17.18 -4.33 13.92
CA ALA A 26 -16.97 -3.31 14.95
C ALA A 26 -15.52 -2.79 14.99
N ARG A 27 -14.53 -3.68 14.77
CA ARG A 27 -13.11 -3.30 14.76
C ARG A 27 -12.77 -2.45 13.55
N VAL A 28 -13.24 -2.87 12.37
CA VAL A 28 -13.05 -2.13 11.11
C VAL A 28 -13.73 -0.76 11.21
N ALA A 29 -14.98 -0.71 11.68
CA ALA A 29 -15.71 0.53 11.86
C ALA A 29 -15.01 1.49 12.84
N ALA A 30 -14.54 1.00 13.99
CA ALA A 30 -13.81 1.83 14.95
C ALA A 30 -12.55 2.46 14.34
N ARG A 31 -11.78 1.69 13.55
CA ARG A 31 -10.59 2.18 12.86
C ARG A 31 -10.90 3.20 11.77
N LEU A 32 -12.09 3.12 11.16
CA LEU A 32 -12.57 4.08 10.17
C LEU A 32 -13.36 5.25 10.78
N GLY A 33 -13.44 5.36 12.11
CA GLY A 33 -14.22 6.41 12.79
C GLY A 33 -15.74 6.26 12.60
N VAL A 34 -16.22 5.09 12.20
CA VAL A 34 -17.64 4.79 11.99
C VAL A 34 -18.28 4.35 13.32
N PRO A 35 -19.44 4.92 13.70
CA PRO A 35 -20.18 4.51 14.90
C PRO A 35 -20.51 3.01 14.88
N ALA A 36 -20.34 2.35 16.02
CA ALA A 36 -20.50 0.89 16.13
C ALA A 36 -21.92 0.41 15.80
N ASP A 37 -22.94 1.23 16.03
CA ASP A 37 -24.34 0.97 15.70
C ASP A 37 -24.65 1.10 14.21
N GLU A 38 -23.80 1.79 13.43
CA GLU A 38 -23.90 1.91 11.98
C GLU A 38 -22.89 1.04 11.21
N ALA A 39 -21.98 0.36 11.92
CA ALA A 39 -20.82 -0.35 11.37
C ALA A 39 -21.16 -1.25 10.17
N GLU A 40 -22.09 -2.21 10.34
CA GLU A 40 -22.45 -3.15 9.29
C GLU A 40 -23.14 -2.48 8.09
N LEU A 41 -23.96 -1.46 8.36
CA LEU A 41 -24.70 -0.75 7.33
C LEU A 41 -23.76 0.11 6.48
N VAL A 42 -22.79 0.79 7.10
CA VAL A 42 -21.77 1.57 6.39
C VAL A 42 -20.83 0.66 5.61
N LEU A 43 -20.32 -0.41 6.21
CA LEU A 43 -19.32 -1.27 5.56
C LEU A 43 -19.89 -2.08 4.38
N ARG A 44 -21.20 -2.34 4.36
CA ARG A 44 -21.87 -2.98 3.22
C ARG A 44 -22.23 -2.01 2.09
N ASP A 45 -22.27 -0.71 2.38
CA ASP A 45 -22.56 0.34 1.40
C ASP A 45 -21.24 0.84 0.81
N ASP A 46 -21.06 0.67 -0.51
CA ASP A 46 -19.78 0.94 -1.16
C ASP A 46 -19.35 2.41 -1.03
N ASP A 47 -20.26 3.33 -1.36
CA ASP A 47 -19.98 4.76 -1.36
C ASP A 47 -19.71 5.25 0.07
N ARG A 48 -20.49 4.78 1.05
CA ARG A 48 -20.29 5.16 2.45
C ARG A 48 -19.00 4.58 3.04
N ALA A 49 -18.65 3.34 2.70
CA ALA A 49 -17.41 2.74 3.15
C ALA A 49 -16.19 3.44 2.54
N ARG A 50 -16.21 3.70 1.22
CA ARG A 50 -15.16 4.47 0.55
C ARG A 50 -14.98 5.87 1.13
N ALA A 51 -16.09 6.55 1.46
CA ALA A 51 -16.04 7.86 2.11
C ALA A 51 -15.43 7.78 3.53
N ALA A 52 -15.77 6.75 4.31
CA ALA A 52 -15.18 6.54 5.62
C ALA A 52 -13.68 6.21 5.54
N ILE A 53 -13.26 5.40 4.56
CA ILE A 53 -11.85 5.11 4.28
C ILE A 53 -11.11 6.39 3.89
N ALA A 54 -11.67 7.20 2.98
CA ALA A 54 -11.07 8.47 2.59
C ALA A 54 -10.85 9.40 3.80
N GLY A 55 -11.85 9.55 4.67
CA GLY A 55 -11.72 10.35 5.88
C GLY A 55 -10.66 9.83 6.85
N ALA A 56 -10.59 8.51 7.05
CA ALA A 56 -9.57 7.88 7.89
C ALA A 56 -8.16 8.01 7.29
N VAL A 57 -8.02 7.92 5.97
CA VAL A 57 -6.75 8.13 5.25
C VAL A 57 -6.28 9.57 5.37
N GLU A 58 -7.18 10.55 5.22
CA GLU A 58 -6.84 11.96 5.42
C GLU A 58 -6.36 12.24 6.84
N GLU A 59 -7.05 11.71 7.86
CA GLU A 59 -6.66 11.83 9.26
C GLU A 59 -5.30 11.15 9.53
N PHE A 60 -5.08 9.96 8.95
CA PHE A 60 -3.81 9.24 9.03
C PHE A 60 -2.65 10.04 8.43
N LEU A 61 -2.80 10.51 7.19
CA LEU A 61 -1.75 11.27 6.50
C LEU A 61 -1.38 12.54 7.25
N ALA A 62 -2.38 13.29 7.74
CA ALA A 62 -2.15 14.49 8.53
C ALA A 62 -1.41 14.20 9.85
N ALA A 63 -1.79 13.13 10.55
CA ALA A 63 -1.12 12.72 11.78
C ALA A 63 0.32 12.24 11.54
N ASP A 64 0.55 11.53 10.43
CA ASP A 64 1.85 10.99 10.07
C ASP A 64 2.80 12.10 9.59
N ASP A 65 2.28 13.12 8.90
CA ASP A 65 3.01 14.35 8.57
C ASP A 65 3.37 15.16 9.83
N ASP A 66 2.46 15.27 10.80
CA ASP A 66 2.77 15.86 12.10
C ASP A 66 3.91 15.11 12.80
N ARG A 67 3.84 13.77 12.85
CA ARG A 67 4.87 12.92 13.44
C ARG A 67 6.22 13.10 12.76
N ARG A 68 6.29 13.02 11.42
CA ARG A 68 7.55 13.17 10.66
C ARG A 68 8.15 14.56 10.80
N ALA A 69 7.32 15.59 10.94
CA ALA A 69 7.75 16.94 11.27
C ALA A 69 8.12 17.15 12.75
N GLY A 70 8.10 16.11 13.59
CA GLY A 70 8.43 16.16 15.02
C GLY A 70 7.37 16.85 15.89
N ARG A 71 6.15 17.03 15.39
CA ARG A 71 4.99 17.52 16.15
C ARG A 71 4.27 16.35 16.81
N THR A 72 3.55 16.61 17.90
CA THR A 72 2.71 15.60 18.55
C THR A 72 1.37 15.53 17.84
N PRO A 73 1.05 14.42 17.14
CA PRO A 73 -0.27 14.26 16.53
C PRO A 73 -1.34 14.11 17.61
N ALA A 74 -2.51 14.70 17.37
CA ALA A 74 -3.60 14.75 18.34
C ALA A 74 -4.85 13.94 17.91
N SER A 75 -4.80 13.31 16.75
CA SER A 75 -5.92 12.57 16.20
C SER A 75 -6.10 11.23 16.94
N PRO A 76 -7.35 10.72 17.07
CA PRO A 76 -7.59 9.40 17.62
C PRO A 76 -6.78 8.29 16.95
N LEU A 77 -6.61 8.33 15.61
CA LEU A 77 -5.80 7.36 14.88
C LEU A 77 -4.33 7.36 15.32
N ALA A 78 -3.77 8.53 15.66
CA ALA A 78 -2.38 8.65 16.07
C ALA A 78 -2.09 8.15 17.49
N LEU A 79 -3.13 7.91 18.28
CA LEU A 79 -3.03 7.34 19.63
C LEU A 79 -3.09 5.80 19.61
N ASP A 80 -3.36 5.19 18.46
CA ASP A 80 -3.32 3.74 18.29
C ASP A 80 -1.88 3.23 18.50
N PRO A 81 -1.65 2.19 19.31
CA PRO A 81 -0.31 1.64 19.55
C PRO A 81 0.43 1.19 18.28
N ASP A 82 -0.32 0.82 17.23
CA ASP A 82 0.25 0.36 15.95
C ASP A 82 0.58 1.52 15.00
N PHE A 83 0.36 2.77 15.42
CA PHE A 83 0.66 3.94 14.61
C PHE A 83 2.19 4.19 14.53
N PRO A 84 2.75 4.51 13.35
CA PRO A 84 2.06 4.73 12.08
C PRO A 84 1.87 3.46 11.24
N THR A 85 2.83 2.52 11.28
CA THR A 85 2.96 1.47 10.26
C THR A 85 1.77 0.52 10.24
N GLY A 86 1.39 -0.08 11.38
CA GLY A 86 0.28 -1.04 11.43
C GLY A 86 -1.09 -0.39 11.15
N VAL A 87 -1.25 0.88 11.51
CA VAL A 87 -2.43 1.67 11.09
C VAL A 87 -2.46 1.86 9.58
N GLY A 88 -1.34 2.25 8.97
CA GLY A 88 -1.21 2.39 7.52
C GLY A 88 -1.48 1.08 6.78
N MET A 89 -0.93 -0.04 7.24
CA MET A 89 -1.16 -1.38 6.66
C MET A 89 -2.65 -1.74 6.67
N ALA A 90 -3.36 -1.49 7.78
CA ALA A 90 -4.79 -1.74 7.88
C ALA A 90 -5.61 -0.86 6.93
N LEU A 91 -5.23 0.42 6.77
CA LEU A 91 -5.89 1.34 5.85
C LEU A 91 -5.66 0.95 4.39
N VAL A 92 -4.45 0.47 4.03
CA VAL A 92 -4.19 -0.12 2.72
C VAL A 92 -5.10 -1.32 2.48
N GLY A 93 -5.19 -2.25 3.44
CA GLY A 93 -6.06 -3.42 3.34
C GLY A 93 -7.54 -3.04 3.15
N ALA A 94 -8.02 -2.02 3.88
CA ALA A 94 -9.36 -1.49 3.69
C ALA A 94 -9.53 -0.84 2.31
N ALA A 95 -8.62 0.03 1.88
CA ALA A 95 -8.70 0.67 0.57
C ALA A 95 -8.71 -0.36 -0.58
N VAL A 96 -7.91 -1.43 -0.48
CA VAL A 96 -7.91 -2.52 -1.47
C VAL A 96 -9.23 -3.30 -1.45
N LEU A 97 -9.76 -3.61 -0.26
CA LEU A 97 -11.01 -4.39 -0.15
C LEU A 97 -12.23 -3.65 -0.74
N TRP A 98 -12.23 -2.32 -0.73
CA TRP A 98 -13.26 -1.45 -1.32
C TRP A 98 -12.85 -0.79 -2.64
N ASP A 99 -11.80 -1.28 -3.30
CA ASP A 99 -11.31 -0.81 -4.61
C ASP A 99 -11.12 0.73 -4.68
N ALA A 100 -10.63 1.32 -3.59
CA ALA A 100 -10.27 2.74 -3.47
C ALA A 100 -8.80 2.96 -3.85
N ARG A 101 -8.45 2.63 -5.11
CA ARG A 101 -7.06 2.61 -5.63
C ARG A 101 -6.30 3.92 -5.44
N ASP A 102 -7.00 5.04 -5.57
CA ASP A 102 -6.48 6.39 -5.37
C ASP A 102 -5.92 6.59 -3.95
N LEU A 103 -6.54 5.94 -2.95
CA LEU A 103 -6.09 5.98 -1.56
C LEU A 103 -4.96 4.98 -1.29
N VAL A 104 -4.96 3.83 -1.98
CA VAL A 104 -3.94 2.78 -1.82
C VAL A 104 -2.55 3.34 -2.08
N ALA A 105 -2.33 4.03 -3.20
CA ALA A 105 -1.02 4.55 -3.56
C ALA A 105 -0.44 5.51 -2.50
N LYS A 106 -1.29 6.39 -1.94
CA LYS A 106 -0.88 7.37 -0.92
C LYS A 106 -0.40 6.69 0.36
N VAL A 107 -1.20 5.76 0.89
CA VAL A 107 -0.89 5.09 2.16
C VAL A 107 0.22 4.06 2.00
N ALA A 108 0.19 3.27 0.91
CA ALA A 108 1.19 2.23 0.65
C ALA A 108 2.59 2.83 0.52
N LEU A 109 2.74 4.02 -0.08
CA LEU A 109 4.03 4.70 -0.13
C LEU A 109 4.55 5.06 1.27
N ARG A 110 3.69 5.54 2.19
CA ARG A 110 4.10 5.85 3.58
C ARG A 110 4.55 4.59 4.32
N VAL A 111 3.79 3.50 4.20
CA VAL A 111 4.12 2.21 4.81
C VAL A 111 5.42 1.64 4.24
N ALA A 112 5.64 1.77 2.93
CA ALA A 112 6.89 1.34 2.29
C ALA A 112 8.11 2.09 2.84
N LYS A 113 7.99 3.42 3.06
CA LYS A 113 9.06 4.22 3.68
C LYS A 113 9.37 3.73 5.08
N ASP A 114 8.34 3.57 5.93
CA ASP A 114 8.53 3.14 7.31
C ASP A 114 9.22 1.75 7.36
N HIS A 115 8.79 0.79 6.54
CA HIS A 115 9.46 -0.51 6.44
C HIS A 115 10.91 -0.43 5.94
N HIS A 116 11.21 0.43 4.96
CA HIS A 116 12.58 0.64 4.52
C HIS A 116 13.42 1.29 5.62
N GLU A 117 12.88 2.21 6.40
CA GLU A 117 13.59 2.82 7.54
C GLU A 117 13.89 1.80 8.64
N ASP A 118 12.96 0.86 8.88
CA ASP A 118 13.12 -0.25 9.83
C ASP A 118 14.02 -1.40 9.32
N GLY A 119 14.45 -1.34 8.05
CA GLY A 119 15.28 -2.38 7.43
C GLY A 119 14.51 -3.61 6.93
N ALA A 120 13.18 -3.55 6.89
CA ALA A 120 12.30 -4.56 6.33
C ALA A 120 12.12 -4.38 4.81
N ASP A 121 13.21 -4.47 4.06
CA ASP A 121 13.27 -4.14 2.62
C ASP A 121 12.35 -5.00 1.73
N GLU A 122 12.10 -6.26 2.09
CA GLU A 122 11.16 -7.14 1.37
C GLU A 122 9.70 -6.66 1.49
N LEU A 123 9.32 -6.18 2.68
CA LEU A 123 8.00 -5.58 2.91
C LEU A 123 7.91 -4.22 2.21
N ALA A 124 8.95 -3.40 2.29
CA ALA A 124 9.02 -2.14 1.56
C ALA A 124 8.83 -2.36 0.04
N ALA A 125 9.51 -3.35 -0.55
CA ALA A 125 9.35 -3.72 -1.96
C ALA A 125 7.92 -4.16 -2.31
N SER A 126 7.25 -4.89 -1.41
CA SER A 126 5.86 -5.32 -1.60
C SER A 126 4.89 -4.13 -1.66
N TYR A 127 5.02 -3.18 -0.73
CA TYR A 127 4.19 -1.96 -0.75
C TYR A 127 4.51 -1.03 -1.92
N ILE A 128 5.78 -0.96 -2.35
CA ILE A 128 6.16 -0.24 -3.59
C ILE A 128 5.46 -0.84 -4.81
N ALA A 129 5.41 -2.17 -4.92
CA ALA A 129 4.71 -2.84 -6.02
C ALA A 129 3.22 -2.48 -6.00
N LEU A 130 2.60 -2.46 -4.82
CA LEU A 130 1.20 -2.08 -4.67
C LEU A 130 0.92 -0.63 -5.11
N VAL A 131 1.82 0.32 -4.84
CA VAL A 131 1.73 1.69 -5.37
C VAL A 131 1.72 1.67 -6.90
N GLN A 132 2.65 0.93 -7.51
CA GLN A 132 2.77 0.86 -8.97
C GLN A 132 1.55 0.23 -9.64
N GLU A 133 0.93 -0.75 -9.00
CA GLU A 133 -0.30 -1.39 -9.50
C GLU A 133 -1.54 -0.52 -9.33
N SER A 134 -1.52 0.43 -8.40
CA SER A 134 -2.67 1.28 -8.07
C SER A 134 -2.73 2.59 -8.85
N VAL A 135 -1.67 2.92 -9.59
CA VAL A 135 -1.55 4.18 -10.36
C VAL A 135 -1.73 3.91 -11.85
N ASP A 136 -2.73 4.58 -12.45
CA ASP A 136 -2.94 4.60 -13.89
C ASP A 136 -2.06 5.70 -14.53
N PRO A 137 -1.09 5.36 -15.40
CA PRO A 137 -0.10 6.33 -15.87
C PRO A 137 -0.66 7.47 -16.71
N GLY A 138 -0.31 8.70 -16.35
CA GLY A 138 -0.62 9.90 -17.13
C GLY A 138 -2.07 10.37 -17.02
N GLU A 139 -2.89 9.74 -16.17
CA GLU A 139 -4.25 10.20 -15.87
C GLU A 139 -4.26 11.32 -14.83
N ASP A 140 -3.42 11.19 -13.79
CA ASP A 140 -3.33 12.13 -12.67
C ASP A 140 -1.87 12.41 -12.29
N THR A 141 -1.52 13.70 -12.20
CA THR A 141 -0.16 14.14 -11.85
C THR A 141 0.20 13.80 -10.41
N GLU A 142 -0.75 13.82 -9.48
CA GLU A 142 -0.48 13.44 -8.08
C GLU A 142 -0.16 11.94 -8.00
N ALA A 143 -0.98 11.09 -8.62
CA ALA A 143 -0.74 9.66 -8.73
C ALA A 143 0.61 9.34 -9.41
N ASP A 144 0.92 10.00 -10.52
CA ASP A 144 2.21 9.87 -11.23
C ASP A 144 3.40 10.23 -10.32
N THR A 145 3.25 11.27 -9.49
CA THR A 145 4.26 11.70 -8.52
C THR A 145 4.51 10.61 -7.48
N LEU A 146 3.46 9.97 -6.96
CA LEU A 146 3.58 8.87 -6.02
C LEU A 146 4.28 7.66 -6.64
N ALA A 147 3.97 7.33 -7.90
CA ALA A 147 4.64 6.25 -8.63
C ALA A 147 6.14 6.53 -8.82
N TRP A 148 6.50 7.77 -9.18
CA TRP A 148 7.91 8.19 -9.28
C TRP A 148 8.63 8.14 -7.92
N ALA A 149 7.99 8.60 -6.86
CA ALA A 149 8.52 8.50 -5.50
C ALA A 149 8.76 7.02 -5.12
N ALA A 150 7.82 6.12 -5.43
CA ALA A 150 7.97 4.69 -5.18
C ALA A 150 9.14 4.06 -5.98
N GLN A 151 9.36 4.47 -7.23
CA GLN A 151 10.53 4.04 -8.01
C GLN A 151 11.85 4.52 -7.39
N SER A 152 11.89 5.77 -6.92
CA SER A 152 13.09 6.29 -6.25
C SER A 152 13.38 5.54 -4.94
N LEU A 153 12.34 5.13 -4.19
CA LEU A 153 12.50 4.27 -3.00
C LEU A 153 13.01 2.87 -3.39
N LEU A 154 12.51 2.31 -4.50
CA LEU A 154 12.93 0.99 -4.97
C LEU A 154 14.43 0.95 -5.28
N VAL A 155 15.00 2.03 -5.81
CA VAL A 155 16.45 2.15 -5.99
C VAL A 155 17.18 1.98 -4.66
N ALA A 156 16.73 2.67 -3.60
CA ALA A 156 17.35 2.59 -2.28
C ALA A 156 17.23 1.17 -1.67
N VAL A 157 16.06 0.54 -1.81
CA VAL A 157 15.81 -0.85 -1.40
C VAL A 157 16.74 -1.83 -2.12
N LEU A 158 16.85 -1.74 -3.44
CA LEU A 158 17.68 -2.64 -4.25
C LEU A 158 19.18 -2.45 -3.98
N GLN A 159 19.63 -1.21 -3.77
CA GLN A 159 21.01 -0.93 -3.39
C GLN A 159 21.37 -1.57 -2.05
N ARG A 160 20.46 -1.50 -1.07
CA ARG A 160 20.69 -2.06 0.27
C ARG A 160 20.67 -3.59 0.28
N THR A 161 19.78 -4.19 -0.49
CA THR A 161 19.62 -5.66 -0.62
C THR A 161 20.65 -6.29 -1.57
N GLY A 162 21.41 -5.49 -2.32
CA GLY A 162 22.56 -5.94 -3.11
C GLY A 162 22.29 -6.18 -4.60
N ASP A 163 21.12 -5.78 -5.12
CA ASP A 163 20.81 -5.81 -6.56
C ASP A 163 21.17 -4.49 -7.26
N GLY A 164 22.47 -4.20 -7.29
CA GLY A 164 22.99 -2.95 -7.86
C GLY A 164 22.72 -2.79 -9.35
N ALA A 165 22.70 -3.89 -10.12
CA ALA A 165 22.43 -3.84 -11.55
C ALA A 165 21.00 -3.36 -11.85
N ARG A 166 20.01 -3.85 -11.10
CA ARG A 166 18.63 -3.39 -11.25
C ARG A 166 18.45 -1.98 -10.72
N ALA A 167 19.08 -1.65 -9.59
CA ALA A 167 19.06 -0.29 -9.06
C ALA A 167 19.61 0.73 -10.08
N ASP A 168 20.72 0.42 -10.76
CA ASP A 168 21.32 1.28 -11.79
C ASP A 168 20.45 1.44 -13.03
N GLU A 169 19.63 0.44 -13.36
CA GLU A 169 18.67 0.53 -14.46
C GLU A 169 17.56 1.52 -14.14
N ILE A 170 16.95 1.39 -12.96
CA ILE A 170 15.90 2.29 -12.50
C ILE A 170 16.47 3.71 -12.29
N ALA A 171 17.66 3.84 -11.72
CA ALA A 171 18.31 5.15 -11.52
C ALA A 171 18.57 5.88 -12.85
N ARG A 172 18.93 5.15 -13.92
CA ARG A 172 19.07 5.72 -15.26
C ARG A 172 17.74 6.17 -15.84
N ASP A 173 16.67 5.41 -15.59
CA ASP A 173 15.31 5.77 -16.02
C ASP A 173 14.83 7.04 -15.31
N LEU A 174 14.98 7.12 -13.98
CA LEU A 174 14.69 8.31 -13.20
C LEU A 174 15.46 9.54 -13.73
N ALA A 175 16.76 9.38 -13.97
CA ALA A 175 17.59 10.46 -14.51
C ALA A 175 17.15 10.90 -15.93
N ALA A 176 16.68 9.96 -16.77
CA ALA A 176 16.16 10.28 -18.10
C ALA A 176 14.85 11.08 -18.07
N HIS A 177 14.12 11.03 -16.94
CA HIS A 177 12.86 11.73 -16.71
C HIS A 177 13.00 12.92 -15.75
N SER A 178 14.23 13.36 -15.45
CA SER A 178 14.53 14.44 -14.49
C SER A 178 14.00 14.17 -13.06
N ILE A 179 13.88 12.91 -12.66
CA ILE A 179 13.36 12.51 -11.34
C ILE A 179 14.51 12.37 -10.32
N PRO A 180 14.46 13.03 -9.15
CA PRO A 180 15.46 12.86 -8.10
C PRO A 180 15.49 11.44 -7.52
N LEU A 181 16.69 10.90 -7.26
CA LEU A 181 16.85 9.58 -6.64
C LEU A 181 16.38 9.53 -5.18
N ASP A 182 16.29 10.70 -4.53
CA ASP A 182 15.86 10.87 -3.16
C ASP A 182 14.45 11.45 -3.03
N LEU A 183 13.66 11.51 -4.12
CA LEU A 183 12.27 11.98 -4.11
C LEU A 183 11.41 11.28 -3.05
N TRP A 184 11.66 9.98 -2.80
CA TRP A 184 10.96 9.21 -1.78
C TRP A 184 11.09 9.78 -0.37
N ARG A 185 12.14 10.57 -0.08
CA ARG A 185 12.35 11.16 1.24
C ARG A 185 11.39 12.32 1.52
N ASP A 186 10.80 12.90 0.48
CA ASP A 186 9.83 13.98 0.65
C ASP A 186 8.52 13.39 1.20
N ASP A 187 8.03 13.96 2.31
CA ASP A 187 6.76 13.54 2.91
C ASP A 187 5.61 13.74 1.93
N ASP A 188 5.56 14.92 1.31
CA ASP A 188 4.66 15.28 0.21
C ASP A 188 5.51 15.54 -1.06
N PRO A 189 5.77 14.50 -1.87
CA PRO A 189 6.66 14.62 -3.02
C PRO A 189 6.05 15.55 -4.07
N THR A 190 6.91 16.33 -4.73
CA THR A 190 6.51 17.18 -5.87
C THR A 190 7.50 16.98 -7.02
N LEU A 191 6.98 16.80 -8.23
CA LEU A 191 7.84 16.62 -9.40
C LEU A 191 8.45 17.97 -9.85
N PRO A 192 9.69 17.98 -10.35
CA PRO A 192 10.27 19.14 -11.03
C PRO A 192 9.44 19.60 -12.24
N ASP A 193 9.46 20.90 -12.56
CA ASP A 193 8.72 21.48 -13.70
C ASP A 193 9.06 20.85 -15.06
N ASP A 194 10.27 20.30 -15.20
CA ASP A 194 10.78 19.64 -16.41
C ASP A 194 10.60 18.12 -16.40
N SER A 195 9.99 17.57 -15.35
CA SER A 195 9.66 16.14 -15.29
C SER A 195 8.68 15.76 -16.40
N MET A 196 8.86 14.57 -16.95
CA MET A 196 7.88 13.98 -17.86
C MET A 196 6.83 13.21 -17.08
N ALA A 197 5.61 13.15 -17.63
CA ALA A 197 4.52 12.35 -17.08
C ALA A 197 4.95 10.89 -16.89
N TRP A 198 4.39 10.23 -15.89
CA TRP A 198 4.67 8.80 -15.69
C TRP A 198 4.10 8.03 -16.87
N HIS A 199 4.89 7.10 -17.40
CA HIS A 199 4.51 6.27 -18.54
C HIS A 199 4.47 4.77 -18.19
N GLY A 200 4.37 4.45 -16.89
CA GLY A 200 4.46 3.06 -16.40
C GLY A 200 5.88 2.58 -16.11
N GLY A 201 6.87 3.49 -16.07
CA GLY A 201 8.28 3.21 -15.79
C GLY A 201 8.96 2.23 -16.77
N ALA A 202 10.21 1.89 -16.49
CA ALA A 202 11.02 0.89 -17.21
C ALA A 202 10.50 -0.58 -17.18
N PHE A 203 9.18 -0.80 -17.20
CA PHE A 203 8.54 -2.11 -17.34
C PHE A 203 7.54 -2.20 -18.50
N VAL A 204 7.50 -1.22 -19.42
CA VAL A 204 6.81 -1.37 -20.71
C VAL A 204 7.66 -2.28 -21.63
N GLY A 205 7.59 -3.60 -21.40
CA GLY A 205 8.12 -4.61 -22.33
C GLY A 205 9.04 -5.68 -21.77
N GLY A 206 9.10 -5.90 -20.45
CA GLY A 206 9.94 -6.96 -19.92
C GLY A 206 9.83 -7.13 -18.42
N ILE A 207 8.98 -8.06 -18.00
CA ILE A 207 9.40 -9.00 -16.97
C ILE A 207 10.24 -10.05 -17.74
N PRO A 208 11.59 -10.05 -17.70
CA PRO A 208 12.34 -11.22 -18.14
C PRO A 208 12.20 -12.29 -17.05
N PRO A 209 12.05 -13.57 -17.45
CA PRO A 209 11.64 -14.64 -16.56
C PRO A 209 12.66 -14.82 -15.43
N ARG A 210 12.20 -14.75 -14.18
CA ARG A 210 12.97 -15.30 -13.06
C ARG A 210 13.11 -16.80 -13.25
N ARG A 211 14.30 -17.32 -12.91
CA ARG A 211 14.78 -18.67 -13.22
C ARG A 211 14.15 -19.78 -12.36
N ASP A 212 13.04 -19.48 -11.69
CA ASP A 212 12.27 -20.35 -10.79
C ASP A 212 10.75 -20.32 -11.03
N GLU A 213 10.28 -19.68 -12.11
CA GLU A 213 8.88 -19.74 -12.58
C GLU A 213 7.82 -19.38 -11.53
N ARG A 214 8.16 -18.65 -10.47
CA ARG A 214 7.18 -18.06 -9.54
C ARG A 214 7.12 -16.56 -9.75
N SER A 215 6.24 -16.13 -10.66
CA SER A 215 5.62 -14.82 -10.49
C SER A 215 4.96 -14.82 -9.11
N LEU A 216 5.22 -13.81 -8.27
CA LEU A 216 4.17 -13.48 -7.30
C LEU A 216 3.05 -12.92 -8.15
N SER A 217 2.08 -13.77 -8.45
CA SER A 217 0.81 -13.32 -9.00
C SER A 217 0.17 -12.36 -7.99
N TYR A 218 -0.77 -11.53 -8.45
CA TYR A 218 -1.63 -10.73 -7.57
C TYR A 218 -2.13 -11.55 -6.35
N GLU A 219 -2.42 -12.83 -6.59
CA GLU A 219 -2.81 -13.83 -5.59
C GLU A 219 -1.69 -14.13 -4.58
N ASP A 220 -0.41 -14.19 -4.98
CA ASP A 220 0.68 -14.48 -4.06
C ASP A 220 1.09 -13.29 -3.16
N VAL A 221 0.97 -12.04 -3.65
CA VAL A 221 1.17 -10.85 -2.79
C VAL A 221 0.03 -10.76 -1.78
N HIS A 222 -1.21 -11.00 -2.23
CA HIS A 222 -2.38 -11.05 -1.36
C HIS A 222 -2.33 -12.21 -0.37
N ASP A 223 -1.93 -13.40 -0.79
CA ASP A 223 -1.79 -14.58 0.06
C ASP A 223 -0.64 -14.40 1.05
N TYR A 224 0.47 -13.77 0.63
CA TYR A 224 1.55 -13.41 1.53
C TYR A 224 1.10 -12.36 2.55
N MET A 225 0.39 -11.30 2.13
CA MET A 225 -0.16 -10.30 3.06
C MET A 225 -1.20 -10.91 4.00
N ASN A 226 -2.09 -11.77 3.50
CA ASN A 226 -3.08 -12.48 4.32
C ASN A 226 -2.40 -13.45 5.30
N ALA A 227 -1.35 -14.15 4.88
CA ALA A 227 -0.56 -15.02 5.75
C ALA A 227 0.18 -14.22 6.83
N LEU A 228 0.74 -13.06 6.47
CA LEU A 228 1.42 -12.15 7.39
C LEU A 228 0.44 -11.57 8.42
N LEU A 229 -0.75 -11.13 7.98
CA LEU A 229 -1.83 -10.65 8.86
C LEU A 229 -2.33 -11.76 9.79
N ALA A 230 -2.47 -13.00 9.28
CA ALA A 230 -2.88 -14.14 10.08
C ALA A 230 -1.79 -14.63 11.06
N ASP A 231 -0.51 -14.42 10.74
CA ASP A 231 0.61 -14.66 11.67
C ASP A 231 0.60 -13.61 12.78
N MET A 232 0.43 -12.32 12.45
CA MET A 232 0.32 -11.24 13.44
C MET A 232 -0.88 -11.44 14.38
N GLU A 233 -2.05 -11.83 13.86
CA GLU A 233 -3.22 -12.13 14.71
C GLU A 233 -2.97 -13.34 15.65
N ARG A 234 -2.19 -14.33 15.21
CA ARG A 234 -1.81 -15.48 16.04
C ARG A 234 -0.80 -15.10 17.11
N GLU A 235 0.16 -14.22 16.80
CA GLU A 235 1.11 -13.70 17.78
C GLU A 235 0.41 -12.86 18.84
N GLN A 236 -0.54 -12.00 18.44
CA GLN A 236 -1.36 -11.23 19.37
C GLN A 236 -2.23 -12.12 20.29
N GLN A 237 -2.84 -13.17 19.75
CA GLN A 237 -3.61 -14.14 20.54
C GLN A 237 -2.72 -14.93 21.52
N ALA A 238 -1.48 -15.24 21.13
CA ALA A 238 -0.53 -15.94 21.99
C ALA A 238 -0.01 -15.04 23.13
N GLU A 239 0.07 -13.73 22.93
CA GLU A 239 0.39 -12.75 23.98
C GLU A 239 -0.77 -12.53 24.95
N ASP A 240 -2.01 -12.53 24.46
CA ASP A 240 -3.23 -12.38 25.28
C ASP A 240 -3.55 -13.64 26.11
N ASP A 241 -3.25 -14.85 25.61
CA ASP A 241 -3.44 -16.12 26.33
C ASP A 241 -2.29 -16.44 27.33
N GLY A 242 -1.19 -15.69 27.26
CA GLY A 242 -0.02 -15.81 28.12
C GLY A 242 -0.03 -14.93 29.38
N ALA A 243 -1.04 -14.07 29.54
CA ALA A 243 -1.23 -13.13 30.65
C ALA A 243 -2.29 -13.61 31.66
#